data_AF-A0A0U5JG55-F1
#
_entry.id   AF-A0A0U5JG55-F1
#
_cell.length_a   1.000
_cell.length_b   1.000
_cell.length_c   1.000
_cell.angle_alpha   90.00
_cell.angle_beta   90.00
_cell.angle_gamma   90.00
#
_symmetry.space_group_name_H-M   'P 1'
#
loop_
_entity.id
_entity.type
_entity.pdbx_description
1 polymer ?
#
loop_
_entity_poly.entity_id
_entity_poly.type
_entity_poly.pdbx_seq_one_letter_code
_entity_poly.pdbx_strand_id
1 'polypeptide(L)'
;MQDKEKQCNSFVNSSFQGNSHSEKILRLVDSIKYLSPADLADLRRSADLELPKAVFWKIATICSDYDLTQLLDEWRVVLAAFAHMKGLHDISQSLGSVLQKAGYSEARLTKLLNANSITIKRELMCLARFLSSKGISTNLCELSGLVLFNHSMGLQVRRKIAQDYYFYHS
;
A
#
# COMPACT_ATOMS: atom_id res chain seq x y z
N MET A 1 8.36 -27.15 -17.30
CA MET A 1 8.10 -26.50 -15.99
C MET A 1 8.00 -24.98 -16.08
N GLN A 2 8.55 -24.35 -17.13
CA GLN A 2 8.56 -22.89 -17.35
C GLN A 2 7.21 -22.26 -17.79
N ASP A 3 6.21 -23.05 -18.20
CA ASP A 3 4.93 -22.51 -18.70
C ASP A 3 3.90 -22.19 -17.60
N LYS A 4 3.99 -22.82 -16.41
CA LYS A 4 3.06 -22.57 -15.30
C LYS A 4 3.39 -21.29 -14.51
N GLU A 5 4.67 -20.92 -14.43
CA GLU A 5 5.11 -19.66 -13.79
C GLU A 5 4.71 -18.42 -14.60
N LYS A 6 4.77 -18.49 -15.93
CA LYS A 6 4.32 -17.40 -16.81
C LYS A 6 2.80 -17.19 -16.74
N GLN A 7 2.01 -18.25 -16.57
CA GLN A 7 0.55 -18.16 -16.41
C GLN A 7 0.12 -17.66 -15.02
N CYS A 8 0.83 -18.01 -13.95
CA CYS A 8 0.53 -17.48 -12.62
C CYS A 8 0.87 -15.98 -12.52
N ASN A 9 2.02 -15.56 -13.09
CA ASN A 9 2.40 -14.15 -13.15
C ASN A 9 1.54 -13.33 -14.13
N SER A 10 1.04 -13.91 -15.22
CA SER A 10 0.12 -13.20 -16.13
C SER A 10 -1.29 -13.06 -15.56
N PHE A 11 -1.77 -14.02 -14.77
CA PHE A 11 -3.09 -13.96 -14.12
C PHE A 11 -3.10 -13.03 -12.90
N VAL A 12 -1.99 -12.98 -12.15
CA VAL A 12 -1.82 -12.04 -11.03
C VAL A 12 -1.61 -10.62 -11.54
N ASN A 13 -0.88 -10.42 -12.64
CA ASN A 13 -0.81 -9.11 -13.29
C ASN A 13 -2.14 -8.68 -13.93
N SER A 14 -2.98 -9.62 -14.39
CA SER A 14 -4.30 -9.31 -14.95
C SER A 14 -5.39 -9.05 -13.89
N SER A 15 -5.23 -9.53 -12.66
CA SER A 15 -6.17 -9.24 -11.57
C SER A 15 -6.00 -7.83 -10.97
N PHE A 16 -4.90 -7.14 -11.31
CA PHE A 16 -4.73 -5.70 -11.12
C PHE A 16 -4.99 -4.88 -12.41
N GLN A 17 -5.35 -5.52 -13.54
CA GLN A 17 -5.76 -4.86 -14.80
C GLN A 17 -7.23 -4.41 -14.78
N GLY A 18 -7.70 -3.93 -13.64
CA GLY A 18 -8.59 -2.78 -13.68
C GLY A 18 -7.69 -1.56 -13.77
N ASN A 19 -7.43 -1.03 -14.97
CA ASN A 19 -6.62 0.18 -15.21
C ASN A 19 -6.89 1.28 -14.16
N SER A 20 -8.12 1.34 -13.63
CA SER A 20 -8.55 2.22 -12.54
C SER A 20 -7.71 2.23 -11.24
N HIS A 21 -7.35 1.09 -10.60
CA HIS A 21 -6.75 1.16 -9.24
C HIS A 21 -5.30 1.64 -9.28
N SER A 22 -4.45 0.96 -10.06
CA SER A 22 -3.03 1.29 -10.16
C SER A 22 -2.82 2.70 -10.72
N GLU A 23 -3.59 3.12 -11.72
CA GLU A 23 -3.53 4.50 -12.23
C GLU A 23 -3.90 5.53 -11.17
N LYS A 24 -4.92 5.26 -10.34
CA LYS A 24 -5.30 6.14 -9.23
C LYS A 24 -4.21 6.21 -8.16
N ILE A 25 -3.63 5.07 -7.78
CA ILE A 25 -2.50 5.06 -6.83
C ILE A 25 -1.32 5.84 -7.39
N LEU A 26 -1.00 5.69 -8.68
CA LEU A 26 0.04 6.48 -9.34
C LEU A 26 -0.25 7.98 -9.27
N ARG A 27 -1.47 8.42 -9.56
CA ARG A 27 -1.88 9.83 -9.44
C ARG A 27 -1.76 10.35 -8.01
N LEU A 28 -2.14 9.55 -7.02
CA LEU A 28 -2.03 9.90 -5.61
C LEU A 28 -0.58 10.05 -5.17
N VAL A 29 0.24 9.05 -5.47
CA VAL A 29 1.67 9.05 -5.16
C VAL A 29 2.34 10.26 -5.80
N ASP A 30 2.01 10.56 -7.05
CA ASP A 30 2.56 11.71 -7.75
C ASP A 30 2.13 13.04 -7.11
N SER A 31 0.84 13.17 -6.76
CA SER A 31 0.32 14.35 -6.06
C SER A 31 1.01 14.57 -4.70
N ILE A 32 1.29 13.50 -3.95
CA ILE A 32 1.99 13.56 -2.66
C ILE A 32 3.44 14.05 -2.81
N LYS A 33 4.10 13.81 -3.97
CA LYS A 33 5.47 14.32 -4.21
C LYS A 33 5.55 15.85 -4.12
N TYR A 34 4.51 16.53 -4.55
CA TYR A 34 4.45 17.99 -4.62
C TYR A 34 3.86 18.65 -3.38
N LEU A 35 3.44 17.88 -2.36
CA LEU A 35 2.96 18.45 -1.11
C LEU A 35 4.05 19.17 -0.33
N SER A 36 3.66 20.29 0.30
CA SER A 36 4.50 21.05 1.21
C SER A 36 4.87 20.21 2.45
N PRO A 37 5.96 20.56 3.17
CA PRO A 37 6.29 19.88 4.42
C PRO A 37 5.16 19.93 5.46
N ALA A 38 4.43 21.04 5.54
CA ALA A 38 3.29 21.21 6.44
C ALA A 38 2.13 20.27 6.05
N ASP A 39 1.78 20.23 4.77
CA ASP A 39 0.74 19.33 4.25
C ASP A 39 1.10 17.85 4.47
N LEU A 40 2.36 17.47 4.26
CA LEU A 40 2.84 16.11 4.53
C LEU A 40 2.76 15.75 6.02
N ALA A 41 3.11 16.69 6.91
CA ALA A 41 3.00 16.46 8.35
C ALA A 41 1.54 16.28 8.77
N ASP A 42 0.62 17.05 8.20
CA ASP A 42 -0.81 16.91 8.43
C ASP A 42 -1.37 15.61 7.86
N LEU A 43 -0.92 15.18 6.68
CA LEU A 43 -1.32 13.92 6.08
C LEU A 43 -0.78 12.71 6.85
N ARG A 44 0.45 12.75 7.37
CA ARG A 44 0.98 11.67 8.23
C ARG A 44 0.17 11.48 9.51
N ARG A 45 -0.37 12.57 10.06
CA ARG A 45 -1.22 12.54 11.27
C ARG A 45 -2.67 12.18 10.95
N SER A 46 -3.08 12.14 9.68
CA SER A 46 -4.49 11.97 9.32
C SER A 46 -5.09 10.66 9.79
N ALA A 47 -4.28 9.61 9.98
CA ALA A 47 -4.78 8.33 10.49
C ALA A 47 -5.23 8.40 11.96
N ASP A 48 -4.72 9.36 12.75
CA ASP A 48 -4.92 9.42 14.22
C ASP A 48 -5.91 10.51 14.66
N LEU A 49 -6.40 11.33 13.73
CA LEU A 49 -7.35 12.39 14.05
C LEU A 49 -8.78 11.85 14.18
N GLU A 50 -9.68 12.64 14.75
CA GLU A 50 -11.13 12.33 14.68
C GLU A 50 -11.70 12.74 13.33
N LEU A 51 -11.22 13.86 12.77
CA LEU A 51 -11.69 14.40 11.50
C LEU A 51 -10.52 14.64 10.51
N PRO A 52 -10.73 14.40 9.20
CA PRO A 52 -9.73 14.70 8.19
C PRO A 52 -9.48 16.21 8.07
N LYS A 53 -8.20 16.60 8.01
CA LYS A 53 -7.79 17.98 7.71
C LYS A 53 -7.99 18.32 6.23
N ALA A 54 -7.93 19.61 5.90
CA ALA A 54 -8.09 20.11 4.53
C ALA A 54 -7.16 19.41 3.51
N VAL A 55 -5.91 19.08 3.88
CA VAL A 55 -4.98 18.37 2.99
C VAL A 55 -5.51 17.00 2.54
N PHE A 56 -6.23 16.29 3.40
CA PHE A 56 -6.86 15.03 3.04
C PHE A 56 -7.85 15.27 1.90
N TRP A 57 -8.76 16.22 2.07
CA TRP A 57 -9.76 16.55 1.05
C TRP A 57 -9.14 17.03 -0.26
N LYS A 58 -8.08 17.84 -0.21
CA LYS A 58 -7.33 18.28 -1.40
C LYS A 58 -6.78 17.11 -2.21
N ILE A 59 -6.33 16.04 -1.54
CA ILE A 59 -5.84 14.83 -2.21
C ILE A 59 -7.01 13.94 -2.64
N ALA A 60 -8.05 13.85 -1.82
CA ALA A 60 -9.20 12.99 -2.08
C ALA A 60 -9.96 13.41 -3.36
N THR A 61 -10.05 14.71 -3.67
CA THR A 61 -10.69 15.19 -4.91
C THR A 61 -10.01 14.70 -6.18
N ILE A 62 -8.72 14.33 -6.12
CA ILE A 62 -7.96 13.75 -7.24
C ILE A 62 -8.44 12.31 -7.52
N CYS A 63 -9.09 11.69 -6.55
CA CYS A 63 -9.63 10.33 -6.58
C CYS A 63 -11.16 10.30 -6.62
N SER A 64 -11.80 11.28 -7.27
CA SER A 64 -13.26 11.48 -7.38
C SER A 64 -14.12 10.24 -7.64
N ASP A 65 -13.52 9.16 -8.13
CA ASP A 65 -14.16 7.89 -8.44
C ASP A 65 -14.24 6.90 -7.26
N TYR A 66 -13.60 7.20 -6.13
CA TYR A 66 -13.75 6.39 -4.92
C TYR A 66 -14.95 6.87 -4.10
N ASP A 67 -15.70 5.92 -3.55
CA ASP A 67 -16.61 6.21 -2.45
C ASP A 67 -15.79 6.46 -1.18
N LEU A 68 -15.15 7.63 -1.16
CA LEU A 68 -14.32 8.13 -0.05
C LEU A 68 -15.14 8.25 1.23
N THR A 69 -16.46 8.37 1.12
CA THR A 69 -17.38 8.39 2.24
C THR A 69 -17.56 7.02 2.88
N GLN A 70 -17.59 5.93 2.10
CA GLN A 70 -17.69 4.57 2.65
C GLN A 70 -16.37 4.03 3.20
N LEU A 71 -15.23 4.43 2.63
CA LEU A 71 -13.90 3.94 3.00
C LEU A 71 -13.00 5.04 3.59
N LEU A 72 -13.60 5.99 4.31
CA LEU A 72 -12.92 7.19 4.78
C LEU A 72 -11.69 6.85 5.63
N ASP A 73 -11.85 5.94 6.59
CA ASP A 73 -10.78 5.57 7.51
C ASP A 73 -9.66 4.77 6.83
N GLU A 74 -10.01 3.86 5.92
CA GLU A 74 -9.07 3.12 5.10
C GLU A 74 -8.22 4.07 4.24
N TRP A 75 -8.86 5.04 3.59
CA TRP A 75 -8.16 6.04 2.79
C TRP A 75 -7.24 6.92 3.63
N ARG A 76 -7.65 7.32 4.83
CA ARG A 76 -6.80 8.09 5.75
C ARG A 76 -5.56 7.30 6.14
N VAL A 77 -5.69 6.00 6.35
CA VAL A 77 -4.59 5.10 6.67
C VAL A 77 -3.63 4.95 5.48
N VAL A 78 -4.16 4.74 4.27
CA VAL A 78 -3.35 4.62 3.05
C VAL A 78 -2.59 5.92 2.75
N LEU A 79 -3.26 7.07 2.80
CA LEU A 79 -2.62 8.35 2.53
C LEU A 79 -1.58 8.73 3.58
N ALA A 80 -1.82 8.41 4.86
CA ALA A 80 -0.82 8.59 5.91
C ALA A 80 0.43 7.73 5.66
N ALA A 81 0.25 6.47 5.26
CA ALA A 81 1.35 5.59 4.88
C ALA A 81 2.13 6.13 3.67
N PHE A 82 1.44 6.59 2.63
CA PHE A 82 2.09 7.17 1.44
C PHE A 82 2.84 8.46 1.77
N ALA A 83 2.35 9.28 2.70
CA ALA A 83 3.06 10.47 3.16
C ALA A 83 4.35 10.15 3.94
N HIS A 84 4.41 9.01 4.64
CA HIS A 84 5.66 8.48 5.19
C HIS A 84 6.61 7.97 4.12
N MET A 85 6.06 7.40 3.05
CA MET A 85 6.79 6.79 1.94
C MET A 85 6.91 7.72 0.72
N LYS A 86 6.93 9.04 0.95
CA LYS A 86 7.04 10.04 -0.11
C LYS A 86 8.27 9.74 -0.98
N GLY A 87 8.03 9.52 -2.28
CA GLY A 87 9.09 9.23 -3.24
C GLY A 87 9.59 7.78 -3.25
N LEU A 88 8.97 6.88 -2.48
CA LEU A 88 9.38 5.47 -2.35
C LEU A 88 8.42 4.51 -3.08
N HIS A 89 7.78 4.97 -4.16
CA HIS A 89 6.96 4.12 -5.01
C HIS A 89 7.78 3.59 -6.19
N ASP A 90 7.79 2.28 -6.36
CA ASP A 90 8.38 1.60 -7.52
C ASP A 90 7.55 0.36 -7.84
N ILE A 91 6.87 0.38 -8.99
CA ILE A 91 5.99 -0.71 -9.44
C ILE A 91 6.75 -2.00 -9.76
N SER A 92 8.06 -1.91 -10.05
CA SER A 92 8.89 -3.07 -10.36
C SER A 92 9.32 -3.85 -9.10
N GLN A 93 9.14 -3.26 -7.92
CA GLN A 93 9.57 -3.84 -6.65
C GLN A 93 8.38 -4.35 -5.84
N SER A 94 8.13 -5.66 -5.90
CA SER A 94 7.07 -6.29 -5.10
C SER A 94 7.31 -6.11 -3.60
N LEU A 95 6.23 -5.89 -2.85
CA LEU A 95 6.32 -5.64 -1.41
C LEU A 95 6.89 -6.84 -0.66
N GLY A 96 6.49 -8.06 -1.04
CA GLY A 96 7.01 -9.28 -0.42
C GLY A 96 8.52 -9.42 -0.54
N SER A 97 9.06 -9.31 -1.76
CA SER A 97 10.50 -9.45 -2.00
C SER A 97 11.31 -8.30 -1.41
N VAL A 98 10.80 -7.08 -1.45
CA VAL A 98 11.41 -5.92 -0.77
C VAL A 98 11.52 -6.15 0.74
N LEU A 99 10.45 -6.65 1.37
CA LEU A 99 10.43 -6.89 2.80
C LEU A 99 11.42 -7.97 3.23
N GLN A 100 11.53 -9.04 2.44
CA GLN A 100 12.52 -10.10 2.68
C GLN A 100 13.94 -9.50 2.63
N LYS A 101 14.28 -8.79 1.55
CA LYS A 101 15.60 -8.18 1.35
C LYS A 101 15.96 -7.17 2.44
N ALA A 102 14.96 -6.42 2.91
CA ALA A 102 15.13 -5.42 3.95
C ALA A 102 15.34 -6.00 5.36
N GLY A 103 15.21 -7.33 5.52
CA GLY A 103 15.28 -8.02 6.80
C GLY A 103 14.03 -7.83 7.67
N TYR A 104 12.87 -7.63 7.05
CA TYR A 104 11.60 -7.57 7.79
C TYR A 104 11.28 -8.96 8.33
N SER A 105 11.06 -9.11 9.64
CA SER A 105 10.90 -10.44 10.23
C SER A 105 9.59 -11.13 9.82
N GLU A 106 9.64 -12.45 9.69
CA GLU A 106 8.46 -13.29 9.39
C GLU A 106 7.32 -13.09 10.39
N ALA A 107 7.65 -12.88 11.66
CA ALA A 107 6.67 -12.59 12.70
C ALA A 107 5.91 -11.27 12.44
N ARG A 108 6.59 -10.23 11.93
CA ARG A 108 5.94 -8.97 11.56
C ARG A 108 5.17 -9.09 10.26
N LEU A 109 5.68 -9.85 9.29
CA LEU A 109 4.96 -10.15 8.05
C LEU A 109 3.65 -10.89 8.36
N THR A 110 3.70 -11.92 9.19
CA THR A 110 2.51 -12.70 9.60
C THR A 110 1.46 -11.79 10.26
N LYS A 111 1.88 -10.86 11.12
CA LYS A 111 0.96 -9.87 11.70
C LYS A 111 0.30 -8.99 10.65
N LEU A 112 1.07 -8.47 9.68
CA LEU A 112 0.55 -7.68 8.57
C LEU A 112 -0.46 -8.48 7.74
N LEU A 113 -0.09 -9.70 7.35
CA LEU A 113 -0.90 -10.58 6.50
C LEU A 113 -2.16 -11.09 7.20
N ASN A 114 -2.20 -11.11 8.53
CA ASN A 114 -3.39 -11.48 9.31
C ASN A 114 -4.17 -10.27 9.85
N ALA A 115 -3.71 -9.04 9.58
CA ALA A 115 -4.35 -7.85 10.11
C ALA A 115 -5.76 -7.66 9.53
N ASN A 116 -6.73 -7.46 10.43
CA ASN A 116 -8.12 -7.12 10.15
C ASN A 116 -8.35 -5.59 10.14
N SER A 117 -9.60 -5.14 9.94
CA SER A 117 -9.95 -3.71 9.90
C SER A 117 -9.47 -2.90 11.12
N ILE A 118 -9.43 -3.52 12.31
CA ILE A 118 -8.98 -2.86 13.54
C ILE A 118 -7.45 -2.74 13.60
N THR A 119 -6.75 -3.79 13.17
CA THR A 119 -5.28 -3.90 13.35
C THR A 119 -4.48 -3.44 12.15
N ILE A 120 -5.09 -3.37 10.96
CA ILE A 120 -4.40 -3.05 9.70
C ILE A 120 -3.76 -1.66 9.76
N LYS A 121 -4.42 -0.66 10.35
CA LYS A 121 -3.85 0.67 10.56
C LYS A 121 -2.49 0.59 11.25
N ARG A 122 -2.42 -0.12 12.38
CA ARG A 122 -1.18 -0.22 13.17
C ARG A 122 -0.08 -0.89 12.36
N GLU A 123 -0.38 -2.04 11.77
CA GLU A 123 0.63 -2.83 11.03
C GLU A 123 1.11 -2.08 9.78
N LEU A 124 0.22 -1.38 9.07
CA LEU A 124 0.58 -0.57 7.90
C LEU A 124 1.47 0.60 8.27
N MET A 125 1.18 1.30 9.37
CA MET A 125 2.01 2.43 9.82
C MET A 125 3.39 1.96 10.30
N CYS A 126 3.47 0.79 10.96
CA CYS A 126 4.74 0.16 11.30
C CYS A 126 5.56 -0.18 10.06
N LEU A 127 4.92 -0.79 9.06
CA LEU A 127 5.53 -1.13 7.77
C LEU A 127 6.05 0.11 7.03
N ALA A 128 5.21 1.14 6.89
CA ALA A 128 5.56 2.38 6.18
C ALA A 128 6.76 3.09 6.83
N ARG A 129 6.79 3.15 8.16
CA ARG A 129 7.93 3.73 8.90
C ARG A 129 9.19 2.89 8.75
N PHE A 130 9.08 1.56 8.75
CA PHE A 130 10.22 0.66 8.55
C PHE A 130 10.85 0.83 7.16
N LEU A 131 10.04 0.91 6.10
CA LEU A 131 10.54 1.11 4.74
C LEU A 131 11.09 2.52 4.55
N SER A 132 10.39 3.51 5.09
CA SER A 132 10.81 4.93 5.06
C SER A 132 12.14 5.15 5.76
N SER A 133 12.37 4.56 6.94
CA SER A 133 13.63 4.70 7.67
C SER A 133 14.82 4.04 6.96
N LYS A 134 14.56 3.08 6.07
CA LYS A 134 15.58 2.44 5.22
C LYS A 134 15.71 3.08 3.84
N GLY A 135 14.82 4.01 3.47
CA GLY A 135 14.78 4.62 2.13
C GLY A 135 14.50 3.63 1.01
N ILE A 136 13.79 2.53 1.29
CA ILE A 136 13.55 1.46 0.31
C ILE A 136 12.23 1.71 -0.42
N SER A 137 12.30 1.70 -1.75
CA SER A 137 11.12 1.83 -2.62
C SER A 137 10.36 0.51 -2.74
N THR A 138 9.05 0.57 -2.98
CA THR A 138 8.21 -0.61 -3.15
C THR A 138 6.94 -0.30 -3.94
N ASN A 139 6.25 -1.33 -4.40
CA ASN A 139 4.95 -1.22 -5.02
C ASN A 139 3.86 -0.82 -4.00
N LEU A 140 3.60 0.48 -3.92
CA LEU A 140 2.54 1.03 -3.05
C LEU A 140 1.12 0.59 -3.44
N CYS A 141 0.88 0.06 -4.65
CA CYS A 141 -0.41 -0.50 -5.02
C CYS A 141 -0.73 -1.78 -4.23
N GLU A 142 0.27 -2.62 -3.96
CA GLU A 142 0.10 -3.80 -3.10
C GLU A 142 -0.20 -3.38 -1.66
N LEU A 143 0.45 -2.31 -1.20
CA LEU A 143 0.24 -1.75 0.13
C LEU A 143 -1.19 -1.19 0.30
N SER A 144 -1.70 -0.46 -0.68
CA SER A 144 -3.09 0.03 -0.66
C SER A 144 -4.12 -1.09 -0.81
N GLY A 145 -3.80 -2.13 -1.60
CA GLY A 145 -4.66 -3.31 -1.76
C GLY A 145 -4.89 -4.11 -0.48
N LEU A 146 -3.98 -4.04 0.51
CA LEU A 146 -4.19 -4.64 1.83
C LEU A 146 -5.34 -4.02 2.63
N VAL A 147 -5.66 -2.76 2.33
CA VAL A 147 -6.60 -1.93 3.10
C VAL A 147 -7.91 -1.70 2.32
N LEU A 148 -7.80 -1.33 1.04
CA LEU A 148 -8.92 -0.83 0.25
C LEU A 148 -9.73 -1.93 -0.46
N PHE A 149 -9.15 -3.11 -0.60
CA PHE A 149 -9.84 -4.21 -1.26
C PHE A 149 -10.75 -4.95 -0.30
N ASN A 150 -11.88 -5.42 -0.83
CA ASN A 150 -12.76 -6.34 -0.12
C ASN A 150 -12.04 -7.66 0.21
N HIS A 151 -12.71 -8.54 0.96
CA HIS A 151 -12.10 -9.76 1.47
C HIS A 151 -11.45 -10.65 0.40
N SER A 152 -12.10 -10.87 -0.75
CA SER A 152 -11.60 -11.77 -1.79
C SER A 152 -10.37 -11.22 -2.50
N MET A 153 -10.40 -9.95 -2.91
CA MET A 153 -9.26 -9.29 -3.54
C MET A 153 -8.12 -9.05 -2.56
N GLY A 154 -8.43 -8.68 -1.31
CA GLY A 154 -7.43 -8.52 -0.24
C GLY A 154 -6.70 -9.83 0.06
N LEU A 155 -7.38 -10.98 0.00
CA LEU A 155 -6.74 -12.29 0.16
C LEU A 155 -5.75 -12.59 -0.98
N GLN A 156 -6.05 -12.18 -2.21
CA GLN A 156 -5.13 -12.32 -3.34
C GLN A 156 -3.88 -11.47 -3.15
N VAL A 157 -4.03 -10.22 -2.72
CA VAL A 157 -2.90 -9.32 -2.38
C VAL A 157 -2.02 -9.95 -1.30
N ARG A 158 -2.63 -10.44 -0.21
CA ARG A 158 -1.90 -11.10 0.90
C ARG A 158 -1.16 -12.34 0.44
N ARG A 159 -1.80 -13.17 -0.40
CA ARG A 159 -1.17 -14.36 -0.99
C ARG A 159 0.03 -13.98 -1.85
N LYS A 160 -0.10 -12.97 -2.72
CA LYS A 160 0.99 -12.48 -3.56
C LYS A 160 2.17 -12.01 -2.70
N ILE A 161 1.92 -11.17 -1.70
CA ILE A 161 2.97 -10.67 -0.80
C ILE A 161 3.67 -11.83 -0.08
N ALA A 162 2.91 -12.81 0.42
CA ALA A 162 3.48 -13.99 1.07
C ALA A 162 4.35 -14.80 0.11
N GLN A 163 3.86 -15.06 -1.11
CA GLN A 163 4.62 -15.74 -2.15
C GLN A 163 5.92 -15.01 -2.43
N ASP A 164 5.86 -13.72 -2.78
CA ASP A 164 7.03 -12.91 -3.13
C ASP A 164 8.06 -12.81 -1.98
N TYR A 165 7.61 -12.91 -0.74
CA TYR A 165 8.48 -12.94 0.44
C TYR A 165 9.20 -14.28 0.60
N TYR A 166 8.49 -15.41 0.52
CA TYR A 166 9.08 -16.73 0.74
C TYR A 166 9.81 -17.30 -0.49
N PHE A 167 9.39 -16.95 -1.71
CA PHE A 167 10.01 -17.44 -2.93
C PHE A 167 11.37 -16.79 -3.25
N TYR A 168 11.76 -15.71 -2.57
CA TYR A 168 13.08 -15.09 -2.76
C TYR A 168 14.27 -15.96 -2.24
N HIS A 169 14.02 -17.23 -1.86
CA HIS A 169 14.99 -18.19 -1.35
C HIS A 169 15.42 -19.27 -2.38
N SER A 170 15.14 -19.11 -3.68
CA SER A 170 15.51 -20.09 -4.72
C SER A 170 16.55 -19.54 -5.68
#